data_AF-A0AAD8WTZ1-F1
#
_entry.id   AF-A0AAD8WTZ1-F1
#
_cell.length_a   1.000
_cell.length_b   1.000
_cell.length_c   1.000
_cell.angle_alpha   90.00
_cell.angle_beta   90.00
_cell.angle_gamma   90.00
#
_symmetry.space_group_name_H-M   'P 1'
#
loop_
_entity.id
_entity.type
_entity.pdbx_description
1 polymer ?
#
loop_
_entity_poly.entity_id
_entity_poly.type
_entity_poly.pdbx_seq_one_letter_code
_entity_poly.pdbx_strand_id
1 'polypeptide(L)'
;MLKEKVVGATPLMKEFIRLGTQFVGYRDHTKKLEESLANANKHADALATKLEQSEKARKKAEADVAAVAELRKRLHDAETSLSENITQQAAREKEILTRLESQSRRFIRRTDQEYELENPEGDQLLDALSLLEIHGDEARDGLAEAKIGLSRLFPYFSKKKELIFDNYTATPRPSDVFPASSCLKKKSVAVELIEDSSSKGSAQDLEELRQQLQSIKKQSLMIMEQSRKSSEREKVALQQAQDAIAEKENAVSEAAAASARENCMLQLMTESSLDMAGSFLDTVTEDERVEARSTALLRLAKEHGSNFWVYGTMFPRNKMPEILPDLMEKFRDAPRIHGFVRAQLSAGARFAMMMIKICYPKFDMSQIVTKCLAKMAKRKRNVGKIDDLVTPVAEDMMDELLRMDAEFFVKGSYAEHSTRPTNNERMTIDDILGST
;
A
#
# COMPACT_ATOMS: atom_id res chain seq x y z
N MET A 1 51.40 15.67 38.95
CA MET A 1 52.60 16.30 39.56
C MET A 1 53.73 16.44 38.54
N LEU A 2 53.50 17.14 37.42
CA LEU A 2 54.50 17.38 36.35
C LEU A 2 54.34 18.82 35.81
N LYS A 3 54.18 19.80 36.69
CA LYS A 3 53.98 21.21 36.29
C LYS A 3 55.11 22.16 36.67
N GLU A 4 56.15 21.70 37.35
CA GLU A 4 57.26 22.58 37.73
C GLU A 4 58.60 22.02 37.26
N LYS A 5 59.31 22.87 36.50
CA LYS A 5 60.68 22.76 35.96
C LYS A 5 60.79 22.52 34.45
N VAL A 6 60.40 23.52 33.67
CA VAL A 6 61.02 23.78 32.35
C VAL A 6 61.25 25.30 32.23
N VAL A 7 62.14 25.84 33.05
CA VAL A 7 62.67 27.20 32.92
C VAL A 7 64.03 27.05 32.24
N GLY A 8 64.06 27.22 30.92
CA GLY A 8 65.29 27.08 30.11
C GLY A 8 65.13 26.40 28.74
N ALA A 9 63.91 26.07 28.31
CA ALA A 9 63.68 25.57 26.95
C ALA A 9 63.76 26.73 25.94
N THR A 10 64.63 26.58 24.93
CA THR A 10 64.74 27.49 23.78
C THR A 10 63.38 27.64 23.07
N PRO A 11 63.09 28.78 22.42
CA PRO A 11 61.80 29.05 21.78
C PRO A 11 61.28 27.91 20.87
N LEU A 12 62.21 27.23 20.18
CA LEU A 12 61.93 26.08 19.32
C LEU A 12 61.29 24.89 20.07
N MET A 13 61.71 24.66 21.31
CA MET A 13 61.29 23.50 22.11
C MET A 13 59.91 23.72 22.74
N LYS A 14 59.48 24.99 22.91
CA LYS A 14 58.10 25.33 23.26
C LYS A 14 57.14 25.08 22.09
N GLU A 15 57.54 25.40 20.87
CA GLU A 15 56.74 25.08 19.67
C GLU A 15 56.63 23.57 19.44
N PHE A 16 57.69 22.78 19.65
CA PHE A 16 57.60 21.32 19.58
C PHE A 16 56.66 20.71 20.63
N ILE A 17 56.66 21.23 21.86
CA ILE A 17 55.73 20.79 22.90
C ILE A 17 54.29 21.19 22.53
N ARG A 18 54.08 22.40 21.98
CA ARG A 18 52.78 22.88 21.51
C ARG A 18 52.24 22.01 20.37
N LEU A 19 53.07 21.69 19.38
CA LEU A 19 52.74 20.76 18.29
C LEU A 19 52.40 19.37 18.85
N GLY A 20 53.23 18.85 19.77
CA GLY A 20 53.01 17.55 20.42
C GLY A 20 51.68 17.48 21.17
N THR A 21 51.27 18.55 21.86
CA THR A 21 49.96 18.60 22.54
C THR A 21 48.78 18.65 21.56
N GLN A 22 48.94 19.20 20.35
CA GLN A 22 47.91 19.11 19.30
C GLN A 22 47.76 17.67 18.79
N PHE A 23 48.86 16.91 18.68
CA PHE A 23 48.84 15.49 18.29
C PHE A 23 48.14 14.57 19.32
N VAL A 24 48.14 14.93 20.61
CA VAL A 24 47.40 14.19 21.64
C VAL A 24 45.89 14.26 21.40
N GLY A 25 45.36 15.41 20.95
CA GLY A 25 43.95 15.56 20.60
C GLY A 25 43.50 14.69 19.43
N TYR A 26 44.38 14.47 18.43
CA TYR A 26 44.07 13.60 17.30
C TYR A 26 43.83 12.14 17.72
N ARG A 27 44.52 11.65 18.76
CA ARG A 27 44.34 10.27 19.26
C ARG A 27 42.96 10.05 19.87
N ASP A 28 42.39 11.05 20.53
CA ASP A 28 41.02 10.96 21.08
C ASP A 28 39.98 11.09 19.97
N HIS A 29 40.26 11.91 18.95
CA HIS A 29 39.42 11.99 17.76
C HIS A 29 39.40 10.67 16.97
N THR A 30 40.54 9.99 16.77
CA THR A 30 40.58 8.71 16.06
C THR A 30 39.80 7.63 16.80
N LYS A 31 39.91 7.55 18.14
CA LYS A 31 39.10 6.62 18.94
C LYS A 31 37.60 6.88 18.81
N LYS A 32 37.19 8.15 18.85
CA LYS A 32 35.79 8.53 18.66
C LYS A 32 35.28 8.17 17.26
N LEU A 33 36.15 8.26 16.25
CA LEU A 33 35.85 7.87 14.88
C LEU A 33 35.71 6.34 14.75
N GLU A 34 36.60 5.58 15.39
CA GLU A 34 36.52 4.11 15.45
C GLU A 34 35.23 3.63 16.14
N GLU A 35 34.85 4.26 17.26
CA GLU A 35 33.59 3.96 17.94
C GLU A 35 32.37 4.32 17.07
N SER A 36 32.41 5.46 16.38
CA SER A 36 31.36 5.87 15.45
C SER A 36 31.24 4.89 14.28
N LEU A 37 32.36 4.41 13.74
CA LEU A 37 32.40 3.42 12.66
C LEU A 37 31.85 2.07 13.13
N ALA A 38 32.24 1.62 14.33
CA ALA A 38 31.74 0.38 14.91
C ALA A 38 30.23 0.42 15.15
N ASN A 39 29.70 1.57 15.60
CA ASN A 39 28.26 1.77 15.77
C ASN A 39 27.52 1.82 14.43
N ALA A 40 28.10 2.46 13.42
CA ALA A 40 27.54 2.48 12.07
C ALA A 40 27.46 1.07 11.47
N ASN A 41 28.50 0.24 11.63
CA ASN A 41 28.50 -1.15 11.18
C ASN A 41 27.44 -1.99 11.91
N LYS A 42 27.31 -1.86 13.24
CA LYS A 42 26.24 -2.52 14.00
C LYS A 42 24.84 -2.12 13.51
N HIS A 43 24.66 -0.84 13.16
CA HIS A 43 23.40 -0.36 12.60
C HIS A 43 23.15 -0.93 11.19
N ALA A 44 24.19 -1.04 10.36
CA ALA A 44 24.08 -1.66 9.03
C ALA A 44 23.66 -3.13 9.13
N ASP A 45 24.24 -3.90 10.05
CA ASP A 45 23.87 -5.31 10.29
C ASP A 45 22.42 -5.42 10.81
N ALA A 46 22.01 -4.52 11.70
CA ALA A 46 20.63 -4.46 12.18
C ALA A 46 19.62 -4.10 11.07
N LEU A 47 20.01 -3.28 10.09
CA LEU A 47 19.18 -3.01 8.92
C LEU A 47 19.12 -4.19 7.96
N ALA A 48 20.25 -4.89 7.73
CA ALA A 48 20.30 -6.07 6.88
C ALA A 48 19.38 -7.18 7.39
N THR A 49 19.39 -7.44 8.70
CA THR A 49 18.49 -8.43 9.32
C THR A 49 17.02 -8.04 9.23
N LYS A 50 16.68 -6.75 9.42
CA LYS A 50 15.31 -6.26 9.21
C LYS A 50 14.85 -6.38 7.76
N LEU A 51 15.74 -6.13 6.80
CA LEU A 51 15.44 -6.27 5.38
C LEU A 51 15.17 -7.74 5.02
N GLU A 52 15.98 -8.67 5.52
CA GLU A 52 15.77 -10.11 5.33
C GLU A 52 14.42 -10.57 5.93
N GLN A 53 14.06 -10.09 7.13
CA GLN A 53 12.77 -10.38 7.75
C GLN A 53 11.59 -9.83 6.93
N SER A 54 11.72 -8.59 6.43
CA SER A 54 10.73 -7.96 5.55
C SER A 54 10.55 -8.74 4.24
N GLU A 55 11.65 -9.23 3.65
CA GLU A 55 11.59 -10.03 2.41
C GLU A 55 10.90 -11.39 2.65
N LYS A 56 11.18 -12.05 3.78
CA LYS A 56 10.48 -13.28 4.18
C LYS A 56 8.98 -13.04 4.38
N ALA A 57 8.61 -11.93 5.03
CA ALA A 57 7.21 -11.55 5.19
C ALA A 57 6.52 -11.26 3.85
N ARG A 58 7.22 -10.61 2.91
CA ARG A 58 6.73 -10.34 1.55
C ARG A 58 6.48 -11.64 0.78
N LYS A 59 7.43 -12.58 0.78
CA LYS A 59 7.28 -13.88 0.12
C LYS A 59 6.12 -14.69 0.69
N LYS A 60 5.90 -14.63 2.01
CA LYS A 60 4.74 -15.25 2.65
C LYS A 60 3.43 -14.61 2.18
N ALA A 61 3.36 -13.28 2.16
CA ALA A 61 2.17 -12.57 1.69
C ALA A 61 1.87 -12.85 0.21
N GLU A 62 2.89 -12.96 -0.65
CA GLU A 62 2.74 -13.36 -2.04
C GLU A 62 2.17 -14.79 -2.18
N ALA A 63 2.65 -15.74 -1.36
CA ALA A 63 2.11 -17.09 -1.33
C ALA A 63 0.65 -17.13 -0.84
N ASP A 64 0.31 -16.35 0.19
CA ASP A 64 -1.05 -16.24 0.71
C ASP A 64 -2.01 -15.64 -0.35
N VAL A 65 -1.56 -14.62 -1.11
CA VAL A 65 -2.33 -14.05 -2.23
C VAL A 65 -2.57 -15.07 -3.34
N ALA A 66 -1.56 -15.88 -3.68
CA ALA A 66 -1.72 -16.95 -4.67
C ALA A 66 -2.75 -18.00 -4.22
N ALA A 67 -2.73 -18.39 -2.94
CA ALA A 67 -3.71 -19.32 -2.37
C ALA A 67 -5.14 -18.75 -2.40
N VAL A 68 -5.30 -17.45 -2.10
CA VAL A 68 -6.61 -16.77 -2.19
C VAL A 68 -7.11 -16.70 -3.63
N ALA A 69 -6.23 -16.48 -4.61
CA ALA A 69 -6.60 -16.48 -6.02
C ALA A 69 -7.12 -17.87 -6.47
N GLU A 70 -6.48 -18.95 -6.00
CA GLU A 70 -6.96 -20.31 -6.27
C GLU A 70 -8.33 -20.59 -5.63
N LEU A 71 -8.54 -20.16 -4.37
CA LEU A 71 -9.84 -20.30 -3.71
C LEU A 71 -10.95 -19.53 -4.44
N ARG A 72 -10.67 -18.30 -4.90
CA ARG A 72 -11.62 -17.52 -5.71
C ARG A 72 -12.00 -18.21 -7.01
N LYS A 73 -11.00 -18.83 -7.68
CA LYS A 73 -11.26 -19.62 -8.89
C LYS A 73 -12.19 -20.80 -8.59
N ARG A 74 -11.89 -21.58 -7.54
CA ARG A 74 -12.75 -22.72 -7.13
C ARG A 74 -14.16 -22.29 -6.75
N LEU A 75 -14.31 -21.13 -6.10
CA LEU A 75 -15.62 -20.57 -5.77
C LEU A 75 -16.40 -20.23 -7.04
N HIS A 76 -15.76 -19.57 -8.01
CA HIS A 76 -16.39 -19.22 -9.27
C HIS A 76 -16.80 -20.43 -10.11
N ASP A 77 -15.95 -21.46 -10.14
CA ASP A 77 -16.26 -22.74 -10.81
C ASP A 77 -17.47 -23.42 -10.13
N ALA A 78 -17.55 -23.38 -8.79
CA ALA A 78 -18.66 -23.92 -8.03
C ALA A 78 -19.97 -23.13 -8.24
N GLU A 79 -19.91 -21.79 -8.29
CA GLU A 79 -21.05 -20.92 -8.60
C GLU A 79 -21.60 -21.17 -10.01
N THR A 80 -20.69 -21.38 -10.98
CA THR A 80 -21.05 -21.71 -12.36
C THR A 80 -21.75 -23.07 -12.42
N SER A 81 -21.18 -24.09 -11.77
CA SER A 81 -21.77 -25.43 -11.69
C SER A 81 -23.15 -25.42 -10.99
N LEU A 82 -23.32 -24.63 -9.93
CA LEU A 82 -24.61 -24.47 -9.27
C LEU A 82 -25.64 -23.81 -10.18
N SER A 83 -25.25 -22.79 -10.93
CA SER A 83 -26.12 -22.10 -11.90
C SER A 83 -26.56 -23.04 -13.03
N GLU A 84 -25.65 -23.87 -13.54
CA GLU A 84 -25.97 -24.93 -14.50
C GLU A 84 -26.97 -25.95 -13.93
N ASN A 85 -26.76 -26.40 -12.69
CA ASN A 85 -27.70 -27.32 -12.04
C ASN A 85 -29.09 -26.71 -11.85
N ILE A 86 -29.18 -25.42 -11.48
CA ILE A 86 -30.46 -24.71 -11.35
C ILE A 86 -31.18 -24.64 -12.70
N THR A 87 -30.46 -24.30 -13.77
CA THR A 87 -31.05 -24.23 -15.11
C THR A 87 -31.50 -25.60 -15.62
N GLN A 88 -30.73 -26.66 -15.36
CA GLN A 88 -31.14 -28.04 -15.65
C GLN A 88 -32.38 -28.46 -14.85
N GLN A 89 -32.45 -28.11 -13.56
CA GLN A 89 -33.60 -28.40 -12.73
C GLN A 89 -34.85 -27.66 -13.24
N ALA A 90 -34.74 -26.37 -13.56
CA ALA A 90 -35.83 -25.58 -14.13
C ALA A 90 -36.33 -26.16 -15.46
N ALA A 91 -35.43 -26.68 -16.30
CA ALA A 91 -35.80 -27.36 -17.53
C ALA A 91 -36.58 -28.67 -17.27
N ARG A 92 -36.14 -29.49 -16.30
CA ARG A 92 -36.84 -30.71 -15.88
C ARG A 92 -38.22 -30.41 -15.30
N GLU A 93 -38.33 -29.39 -14.45
CA GLU A 93 -39.61 -28.97 -13.87
C GLU A 93 -40.59 -28.50 -14.95
N LYS A 94 -40.11 -27.73 -15.94
CA LYS A 94 -40.91 -27.31 -17.08
C LYS A 94 -41.42 -28.50 -17.90
N GLU A 95 -40.57 -29.50 -18.14
CA GLU A 95 -40.96 -30.73 -18.84
C GLU A 95 -42.02 -31.53 -18.07
N ILE A 96 -41.90 -31.61 -16.75
CA ILE A 96 -42.92 -32.26 -15.90
C ILE A 96 -44.25 -31.51 -15.99
N LEU A 97 -44.23 -30.18 -15.93
CA LEU A 97 -45.43 -29.35 -16.04
C LEU A 97 -46.11 -29.53 -17.40
N THR A 98 -45.37 -29.52 -18.51
CA THR A 98 -45.99 -29.73 -19.84
C THR A 98 -46.59 -31.14 -19.97
N ARG A 99 -45.94 -32.15 -19.37
CA ARG A 99 -46.50 -33.52 -19.33
C ARG A 99 -47.79 -33.58 -18.51
N LEU A 100 -47.83 -32.96 -17.33
CA LEU A 100 -49.03 -32.90 -16.48
C LEU A 100 -50.17 -32.13 -17.16
N GLU A 101 -49.89 -30.99 -17.79
CA GLU A 101 -50.88 -30.27 -18.58
C GLU A 101 -51.45 -31.12 -19.72
N SER A 102 -50.59 -31.87 -20.42
CA SER A 102 -51.03 -32.77 -21.48
C SER A 102 -51.93 -33.90 -20.97
N GLN A 103 -51.64 -34.45 -19.78
CA GLN A 103 -52.46 -35.46 -19.12
C GLN A 103 -53.80 -34.88 -18.67
N SER A 104 -53.80 -33.69 -18.05
CA SER A 104 -55.00 -32.97 -17.64
C SER A 104 -55.94 -32.69 -18.82
N ARG A 105 -55.40 -32.22 -19.96
CA ARG A 105 -56.19 -32.03 -21.18
C ARG A 105 -56.81 -33.32 -21.71
N ARG A 106 -56.11 -34.47 -21.60
CA ARG A 106 -56.67 -35.77 -21.99
C ARG A 106 -57.79 -36.21 -21.03
N PHE A 107 -57.64 -35.93 -19.74
CA PHE A 107 -58.65 -36.25 -18.73
C PHE A 107 -59.92 -35.42 -18.91
N ILE A 108 -59.79 -34.10 -19.11
CA ILE A 108 -60.93 -33.21 -19.40
C ILE A 108 -61.68 -33.67 -20.65
N ARG A 109 -60.96 -34.02 -21.73
CA ARG A 109 -61.61 -34.54 -22.95
C ARG A 109 -62.37 -35.86 -22.77
N ARG A 110 -62.01 -36.69 -21.79
CA ARG A 110 -62.76 -37.91 -21.47
C ARG A 110 -64.01 -37.63 -20.65
N THR A 111 -64.00 -36.57 -19.84
CA THR A 111 -65.11 -36.21 -18.96
C THR A 111 -66.16 -35.35 -19.66
N ASP A 112 -65.78 -34.61 -20.71
CA ASP A 112 -66.69 -33.88 -21.60
C ASP A 112 -67.40 -34.77 -22.64
N GLN A 113 -67.13 -36.09 -22.67
CA GLN A 113 -68.07 -37.01 -23.29
C GLN A 113 -69.28 -37.10 -22.37
N GLU A 114 -70.24 -36.20 -22.59
CA GLU A 114 -71.58 -36.29 -22.03
C GLU A 114 -72.09 -37.71 -22.30
N TYR A 115 -72.09 -38.54 -21.25
CA TYR A 115 -72.91 -39.73 -21.21
C TYR A 115 -74.36 -39.22 -21.17
N GLU A 116 -74.94 -38.99 -22.34
CA GLU A 116 -76.39 -38.92 -22.47
C GLU A 116 -76.92 -40.26 -21.96
N LEU A 117 -77.38 -40.28 -20.71
CA LEU A 117 -78.16 -41.37 -20.14
C LEU A 117 -79.49 -41.42 -20.90
N GLU A 118 -79.47 -42.05 -22.08
CA GLU A 118 -80.67 -42.49 -22.75
C GLU A 118 -81.33 -43.58 -21.89
N ASN A 119 -82.39 -43.18 -21.18
CA ASN A 119 -83.38 -43.97 -20.43
C ASN A 119 -83.23 -43.98 -18.90
N PRO A 120 -84.01 -43.16 -18.18
CA PRO A 120 -84.09 -43.20 -16.71
C PRO A 120 -84.88 -44.39 -16.14
N GLU A 121 -85.31 -45.35 -16.97
CA GLU A 121 -86.13 -46.50 -16.56
C GLU A 121 -85.39 -47.85 -16.58
N GLY A 122 -84.09 -47.85 -16.93
CA GLY A 122 -83.23 -49.05 -16.87
C GLY A 122 -82.65 -49.28 -15.48
N ASP A 123 -82.60 -50.55 -15.06
CA ASP A 123 -82.07 -51.02 -13.77
C ASP A 123 -80.80 -50.27 -13.30
N GLN A 124 -80.96 -49.39 -12.30
CA GLN A 124 -79.87 -48.63 -11.69
C GLN A 124 -78.71 -49.52 -11.17
N LEU A 125 -78.98 -50.80 -10.93
CA LEU A 125 -77.98 -51.77 -10.52
C LEU A 125 -77.00 -52.13 -11.65
N LEU A 126 -77.47 -52.19 -12.90
CA LEU A 126 -76.65 -52.50 -14.06
C LEU A 126 -75.75 -51.31 -14.42
N ASP A 127 -76.27 -50.08 -14.34
CA ASP A 127 -75.46 -48.87 -14.53
C ASP A 127 -74.39 -48.71 -13.45
N ALA A 128 -74.71 -49.00 -12.18
CA ALA A 128 -73.73 -48.98 -11.10
C ALA A 128 -72.65 -50.05 -11.28
N LEU A 129 -73.01 -51.24 -11.77
CA LEU A 129 -72.05 -52.31 -12.06
C LEU A 129 -71.19 -52.00 -13.30
N SER A 130 -71.75 -51.40 -14.35
CA SER A 130 -70.99 -50.95 -15.52
C SER A 130 -70.05 -49.79 -15.20
N LEU A 131 -70.44 -48.84 -14.33
CA LEU A 131 -69.53 -47.82 -13.80
C LEU A 131 -68.39 -48.42 -12.99
N LEU A 132 -68.69 -49.46 -12.18
CA LEU A 132 -67.67 -50.19 -11.43
C LEU A 132 -66.75 -51.04 -12.32
N GLU A 133 -67.25 -51.54 -13.45
CA GLU A 133 -66.47 -52.32 -14.41
C GLU A 133 -65.56 -51.41 -15.25
N ILE A 134 -66.05 -50.24 -15.68
CA ILE A 134 -65.28 -49.27 -16.47
C ILE A 134 -64.22 -48.56 -15.63
N HIS A 135 -64.55 -48.16 -14.39
CA HIS A 135 -63.61 -47.43 -13.52
C HIS A 135 -63.01 -48.27 -12.39
N GLY A 136 -63.34 -49.57 -12.31
CA GLY A 136 -62.83 -50.45 -11.25
C GLY A 136 -61.34 -50.70 -11.32
N ASP A 137 -60.72 -50.63 -12.51
CA ASP A 137 -59.27 -50.69 -12.66
C ASP A 137 -58.61 -49.40 -12.15
N GLU A 138 -59.14 -48.22 -12.51
CA GLU A 138 -58.66 -46.92 -12.02
C GLU A 138 -58.83 -46.77 -10.50
N ALA A 139 -59.92 -47.28 -9.94
CA ALA A 139 -60.14 -47.32 -8.50
C ALA A 139 -59.17 -48.29 -7.78
N ARG A 140 -58.84 -49.43 -8.40
CA ARG A 140 -57.86 -50.39 -7.87
C ARG A 140 -56.43 -49.83 -7.92
N ASP A 141 -56.06 -49.18 -9.00
CA ASP A 141 -54.76 -48.53 -9.15
C ASP A 141 -54.62 -47.35 -8.18
N GLY A 142 -55.66 -46.52 -8.06
CA GLY A 142 -55.71 -45.44 -7.07
C GLY A 142 -55.61 -45.95 -5.63
N LEU A 143 -56.25 -47.07 -5.31
CA LEU A 143 -56.14 -47.72 -3.99
C LEU A 143 -54.73 -48.29 -3.75
N ALA A 144 -54.09 -48.85 -4.79
CA ALA A 144 -52.72 -49.35 -4.71
C ALA A 144 -51.71 -48.22 -4.49
N GLU A 145 -51.82 -47.11 -5.22
CA GLU A 145 -50.99 -45.93 -5.03
C GLU A 145 -51.21 -45.28 -3.66
N ALA A 146 -52.47 -45.15 -3.23
CA ALA A 146 -52.79 -44.68 -1.88
C ALA A 146 -52.15 -45.57 -0.81
N LYS A 147 -52.19 -46.90 -0.99
CA LYS A 147 -51.53 -47.85 -0.09
C LYS A 147 -50.01 -47.68 -0.08
N ILE A 148 -49.38 -47.40 -1.22
CA ILE A 148 -47.93 -47.09 -1.29
C ILE A 148 -47.63 -45.77 -0.56
N GLY A 149 -48.42 -44.73 -0.78
CA GLY A 149 -48.29 -43.44 -0.10
C GLY A 149 -48.43 -43.55 1.42
N LEU A 150 -49.46 -44.26 1.88
CA LEU A 150 -49.69 -44.57 3.30
C LEU A 150 -48.54 -45.40 3.89
N SER A 151 -47.98 -46.35 3.14
CA SER A 151 -46.84 -47.15 3.59
C SER A 151 -45.56 -46.33 3.74
N ARG A 152 -45.38 -45.26 2.95
CA ARG A 152 -44.26 -44.32 3.09
C ARG A 152 -44.44 -43.35 4.27
N LEU A 153 -45.67 -42.90 4.50
CA LEU A 153 -46.00 -41.99 5.60
C LEU A 153 -45.99 -42.69 6.96
N PHE A 154 -46.39 -43.96 7.02
CA PHE A 154 -46.51 -44.74 8.26
C PHE A 154 -45.75 -46.08 8.18
N PRO A 155 -44.41 -46.07 8.12
CA PRO A 155 -43.60 -47.27 7.93
C PRO A 155 -43.75 -48.32 9.05
N TYR A 156 -44.21 -47.92 10.24
CA TYR A 156 -44.38 -48.81 11.40
C TYR A 156 -45.73 -49.55 11.43
N PHE A 157 -46.74 -49.10 10.67
CA PHE A 157 -48.08 -49.72 10.66
C PHE A 157 -48.16 -50.95 9.73
N SER A 158 -47.29 -51.02 8.72
CA SER A 158 -47.21 -52.16 7.81
C SER A 158 -46.07 -53.07 8.25
N LYS A 159 -46.28 -53.89 9.30
CA LYS A 159 -45.33 -54.97 9.67
C LYS A 159 -45.21 -55.92 8.47
N LYS A 160 -44.14 -55.77 7.68
CA LYS A 160 -43.75 -56.74 6.66
C LYS A 160 -43.59 -58.09 7.34
N LYS A 161 -44.46 -59.06 7.02
CA LYS A 161 -44.14 -60.47 7.24
C LYS A 161 -42.96 -60.77 6.33
N GLU A 162 -41.78 -60.91 6.90
CA GLU A 162 -40.58 -61.39 6.24
C GLU A 162 -40.86 -62.79 5.69
N LEU A 163 -41.13 -62.87 4.38
CA LEU A 163 -40.99 -64.10 3.63
C LEU A 163 -39.49 -64.26 3.35
N ILE A 164 -38.87 -65.08 4.19
CA ILE A 164 -37.54 -65.65 4.03
C ILE A 164 -37.52 -66.36 2.67
N PHE A 165 -36.80 -65.79 1.72
CA PHE A 165 -36.26 -66.55 0.60
C PHE A 165 -34.74 -66.57 0.77
N ASP A 166 -34.25 -67.74 1.17
CA ASP A 166 -32.83 -68.07 1.17
C ASP A 166 -32.28 -68.03 -0.25
N ASN A 167 -31.02 -67.59 -0.37
CA ASN A 167 -29.88 -68.32 -0.97
C ASN A 167 -28.99 -67.60 -2.01
N TYR A 168 -27.69 -67.62 -1.67
CA TYR A 168 -26.44 -67.57 -2.47
C TYR A 168 -26.16 -66.30 -3.31
N THR A 169 -24.98 -65.65 -3.33
CA THR A 169 -23.60 -66.14 -3.18
C THR A 169 -22.61 -64.97 -3.06
N ALA A 170 -21.49 -65.23 -2.37
CA ALA A 170 -20.12 -64.68 -2.58
C ALA A 170 -19.73 -63.23 -2.14
N THR A 171 -19.12 -63.18 -0.95
CA THR A 171 -17.97 -62.34 -0.52
C THR A 171 -16.73 -62.48 -1.45
N PRO A 172 -15.77 -61.51 -1.53
CA PRO A 172 -14.97 -61.03 -0.38
C PRO A 172 -14.53 -59.54 -0.29
N ARG A 173 -14.54 -59.04 0.96
CA ARG A 173 -13.54 -58.27 1.78
C ARG A 173 -12.26 -57.67 1.12
N PRO A 174 -11.47 -56.82 1.83
CA PRO A 174 -11.72 -55.71 2.81
C PRO A 174 -10.97 -54.40 2.42
N SER A 175 -11.22 -53.25 3.05
CA SER A 175 -10.32 -52.46 3.97
C SER A 175 -10.40 -50.98 3.51
N ASP A 176 -10.22 -49.90 4.26
CA ASP A 176 -9.89 -49.63 5.66
C ASP A 176 -10.24 -48.15 5.96
N VAL A 177 -10.62 -47.88 7.22
CA VAL A 177 -10.42 -46.63 7.98
C VAL A 177 -11.09 -45.33 7.52
N PHE A 178 -12.18 -44.96 8.21
CA PHE A 178 -12.45 -43.56 8.60
C PHE A 178 -12.87 -43.49 10.08
N PRO A 179 -12.50 -42.41 10.80
CA PRO A 179 -12.66 -42.34 12.25
C PRO A 179 -14.06 -41.87 12.67
N ALA A 180 -14.53 -42.47 13.78
CA ALA A 180 -15.17 -41.86 14.96
C ALA A 180 -15.46 -40.34 14.89
N SER A 181 -16.48 -39.77 15.51
CA SER A 181 -17.52 -40.21 16.46
C SER A 181 -18.27 -38.92 16.81
N SER A 182 -19.60 -38.95 16.92
CA SER A 182 -20.34 -38.05 17.82
C SER A 182 -21.78 -38.54 17.95
N CYS A 183 -21.96 -39.49 18.86
CA CYS A 183 -23.25 -40.02 19.26
C CYS A 183 -24.11 -38.95 19.97
N LEU A 184 -25.24 -38.57 19.38
CA LEU A 184 -26.31 -37.90 20.12
C LEU A 184 -27.28 -38.97 20.68
N LYS A 185 -27.20 -39.21 22.00
CA LYS A 185 -28.08 -40.10 22.76
C LYS A 185 -29.55 -39.69 22.57
N LYS A 186 -30.32 -40.51 21.86
CA LYS A 186 -31.79 -40.45 21.81
C LYS A 186 -32.35 -41.34 22.93
N LYS A 187 -32.92 -40.74 23.96
CA LYS A 187 -33.71 -41.45 24.98
C LYS A 187 -35.04 -41.90 24.35
N SER A 188 -35.25 -43.21 24.28
CA SER A 188 -36.54 -43.82 23.99
C SER A 188 -37.43 -43.71 25.22
N VAL A 189 -38.47 -42.88 25.15
CA VAL A 189 -39.58 -42.87 26.10
C VAL A 189 -40.65 -43.80 25.53
N ALA A 190 -40.91 -44.89 26.25
CA ALA A 190 -42.04 -45.77 26.01
C ALA A 190 -43.32 -45.01 26.32
N VAL A 191 -44.28 -45.02 25.40
CA VAL A 191 -45.63 -44.50 25.61
C VAL A 191 -46.59 -45.67 25.55
N GLU A 192 -47.17 -45.98 26.71
CA GLU A 192 -48.33 -46.85 26.87
C GLU A 192 -49.53 -46.21 26.17
N LEU A 193 -50.18 -47.01 25.32
CA LEU A 193 -51.46 -46.72 24.70
C LEU A 193 -52.57 -46.88 25.74
N ILE A 194 -53.26 -45.78 26.05
CA ILE A 194 -54.58 -45.78 26.66
C ILE A 194 -55.53 -45.23 25.60
N GLU A 195 -56.38 -46.13 25.09
CA GLU A 195 -57.58 -45.79 24.34
C GLU A 195 -58.59 -45.17 25.32
N ASP A 196 -59.01 -43.94 25.06
CA ASP A 196 -60.40 -43.55 25.27
C ASP A 196 -60.76 -42.27 24.51
N SER A 197 -61.91 -42.35 23.84
CA SER A 197 -62.46 -41.40 22.87
C SER A 197 -62.94 -40.10 23.53
N SER A 198 -62.53 -38.94 22.96
CA SER A 198 -63.35 -37.73 23.00
C SER A 198 -63.05 -36.81 21.80
N SER A 199 -64.00 -36.71 20.87
CA SER A 199 -63.89 -36.07 19.55
C SER A 199 -63.96 -34.53 19.57
N LYS A 200 -63.65 -33.87 20.70
CA LYS A 200 -63.62 -32.41 20.81
C LYS A 200 -62.24 -31.75 20.70
N GLY A 201 -61.15 -32.53 20.65
CA GLY A 201 -59.77 -32.00 20.60
C GLY A 201 -59.24 -31.60 19.22
N SER A 202 -59.80 -32.11 18.13
CA SER A 202 -59.21 -31.96 16.79
C SER A 202 -59.21 -30.53 16.25
N ALA A 203 -60.17 -29.69 16.68
CA ALA A 203 -60.21 -28.28 16.31
C ALA A 203 -59.12 -27.46 17.01
N GLN A 204 -58.72 -27.86 18.22
CA GLN A 204 -57.70 -27.17 19.00
C GLN A 204 -56.28 -27.50 18.48
N ASP A 205 -56.03 -28.76 18.12
CA ASP A 205 -54.78 -29.20 17.50
C ASP A 205 -54.52 -28.48 16.15
N LEU A 206 -55.58 -28.23 15.38
CA LEU A 206 -55.48 -27.56 14.08
C LEU A 206 -55.12 -26.07 14.25
N GLU A 207 -55.65 -25.41 15.28
CA GLU A 207 -55.31 -24.03 15.60
C GLU A 207 -53.89 -23.91 16.18
N GLU A 208 -53.45 -24.85 17.03
CA GLU A 208 -52.07 -24.93 17.50
C GLU A 208 -51.08 -25.13 16.35
N LEU A 209 -51.40 -26.01 15.39
CA LEU A 209 -50.59 -26.20 14.19
C LEU A 209 -50.50 -24.91 13.37
N ARG A 210 -51.62 -24.17 13.25
CA ARG A 210 -51.66 -22.89 12.54
C ARG A 210 -50.79 -21.83 13.20
N GLN A 211 -50.82 -21.76 14.53
CA GLN A 211 -49.96 -20.87 15.31
C GLN A 211 -48.48 -21.27 15.19
N GLN A 212 -48.16 -22.56 15.24
CA GLN A 212 -46.80 -23.05 14.98
C GLN A 212 -46.31 -22.66 13.60
N LEU A 213 -47.14 -22.82 12.57
CA LEU A 213 -46.77 -22.49 11.18
C LEU A 213 -46.52 -20.98 11.01
N GLN A 214 -47.34 -20.15 11.65
CA GLN A 214 -47.10 -18.70 11.67
C GLN A 214 -45.84 -18.32 12.45
N SER A 215 -45.55 -18.99 13.56
CA SER A 215 -44.33 -18.80 14.35
C SER A 215 -43.07 -19.14 13.54
N ILE A 216 -43.05 -20.32 12.90
CA ILE A 216 -41.97 -20.76 12.02
C ILE A 216 -41.78 -19.79 10.84
N LYS A 217 -42.89 -19.32 10.24
CA LYS A 217 -42.83 -18.31 9.16
C LYS A 217 -42.16 -17.02 9.65
N LYS A 218 -42.52 -16.51 10.82
CA LYS A 218 -41.89 -15.30 11.41
C LYS A 218 -40.41 -15.52 11.70
N GLN A 219 -40.05 -16.68 12.25
CA GLN A 219 -38.66 -17.03 12.56
C GLN A 219 -37.81 -17.12 11.28
N SER A 220 -38.32 -17.77 10.23
CA SER A 220 -37.64 -17.88 8.93
C SER A 220 -37.41 -16.50 8.29
N LEU A 221 -38.41 -15.62 8.36
CA LEU A 221 -38.30 -14.25 7.83
C LEU A 221 -37.24 -13.43 8.58
N MET A 222 -37.17 -13.59 9.90
CA MET A 222 -36.14 -12.96 10.74
C MET A 222 -34.73 -13.44 10.39
N ILE A 223 -34.54 -14.75 10.16
CA ILE A 223 -33.26 -15.34 9.75
C ILE A 223 -32.85 -14.83 8.36
N MET A 224 -33.78 -14.77 7.40
CA MET A 224 -33.49 -14.22 6.06
C MET A 224 -33.09 -12.74 6.14
N GLU A 225 -33.77 -11.94 6.95
CA GLU A 225 -33.45 -10.52 7.09
C GLU A 225 -32.08 -10.30 7.76
N GLN A 226 -31.74 -11.13 8.76
CA GLN A 226 -30.41 -11.12 9.36
C GLN A 226 -29.33 -11.53 8.36
N SER A 227 -29.58 -12.57 7.55
CA SER A 227 -28.67 -13.01 6.49
C SER A 227 -28.43 -11.90 5.47
N ARG A 228 -29.50 -11.21 5.03
CA ARG A 228 -29.41 -10.07 4.12
C ARG A 228 -28.54 -8.94 4.71
N LYS A 229 -28.77 -8.57 5.97
CA LYS A 229 -27.96 -7.56 6.67
C LYS A 229 -26.49 -7.98 6.80
N SER A 230 -26.23 -9.28 7.01
CA SER A 230 -24.86 -9.81 7.05
C SER A 230 -24.18 -9.70 5.68
N SER A 231 -24.88 -10.07 4.61
CA SER A 231 -24.37 -9.97 3.23
C SER A 231 -24.08 -8.52 2.81
N GLU A 232 -24.94 -7.56 3.19
CA GLU A 232 -24.70 -6.14 2.93
C GLU A 232 -23.43 -5.63 3.65
N ARG A 233 -23.21 -6.05 4.90
CA ARG A 233 -21.98 -5.69 5.64
C ARG A 233 -20.72 -6.29 5.02
N GLU A 234 -20.79 -7.53 4.56
CA GLU A 234 -19.69 -8.20 3.88
C GLU A 234 -19.32 -7.48 2.56
N LYS A 235 -20.32 -7.08 1.78
CA LYS A 235 -20.10 -6.28 0.55
C LYS A 235 -19.41 -4.94 0.85
N VAL A 236 -19.83 -4.25 1.91
CA VAL A 236 -19.19 -2.99 2.33
C VAL A 236 -17.76 -3.23 2.77
N ALA A 237 -17.48 -4.29 3.54
CA ALA A 237 -16.12 -4.62 3.98
C ALA A 237 -15.20 -4.99 2.80
N LEU A 238 -15.72 -5.72 1.81
CA LEU A 238 -14.98 -6.03 0.58
C LEU A 238 -14.67 -4.78 -0.23
N GLN A 239 -15.62 -3.86 -0.36
CA GLN A 239 -15.38 -2.59 -1.06
C GLN A 239 -14.31 -1.75 -0.35
N GLN A 240 -14.39 -1.63 0.98
CA GLN A 240 -13.39 -0.91 1.76
C GLN A 240 -11.99 -1.53 1.63
N ALA A 241 -11.89 -2.86 1.58
CA ALA A 241 -10.63 -3.53 1.37
C ALA A 241 -10.05 -3.27 -0.04
N GLN A 242 -10.90 -3.22 -1.07
CA GLN A 242 -10.47 -2.87 -2.42
C GLN A 242 -9.98 -1.42 -2.52
N ASP A 243 -10.71 -0.48 -1.90
CA ASP A 243 -10.33 0.93 -1.88
C ASP A 243 -8.98 1.13 -1.16
N ALA A 244 -8.77 0.44 -0.04
CA ALA A 244 -7.50 0.47 0.70
C ALA A 244 -6.32 -0.12 -0.12
N ILE A 245 -6.56 -1.14 -0.94
CA ILE A 245 -5.54 -1.68 -1.85
C ILE A 245 -5.18 -0.65 -2.92
N ALA A 246 -6.19 -0.02 -3.54
CA ALA A 246 -5.97 1.00 -4.56
C ALA A 246 -5.21 2.22 -4.01
N GLU A 247 -5.52 2.65 -2.78
CA GLU A 247 -4.79 3.73 -2.10
C GLU A 247 -3.32 3.35 -1.83
N LYS A 248 -3.08 2.11 -1.40
CA LYS A 248 -1.72 1.59 -1.20
C LYS A 248 -0.93 1.53 -2.51
N GLU A 249 -1.54 1.08 -3.60
CA GLU A 249 -0.89 1.05 -4.92
C GLU A 249 -0.51 2.46 -5.39
N ASN A 250 -1.40 3.44 -5.24
CA ASN A 250 -1.10 4.84 -5.52
C ASN A 250 0.06 5.37 -4.68
N ALA A 251 0.09 5.08 -3.39
CA ALA A 251 1.19 5.50 -2.51
C ALA A 251 2.54 4.86 -2.91
N VAL A 252 2.54 3.59 -3.34
CA VAL A 252 3.73 2.91 -3.85
C VAL A 252 4.21 3.54 -5.16
N SER A 253 3.30 3.85 -6.08
CA SER A 253 3.64 4.54 -7.33
C SER A 253 4.22 5.94 -7.07
N GLU A 254 3.66 6.70 -6.13
CA GLU A 254 4.18 8.02 -5.75
C GLU A 254 5.55 7.93 -5.09
N ALA A 255 5.77 6.95 -4.21
CA ALA A 255 7.08 6.69 -3.61
C ALA A 255 8.13 6.29 -4.65
N ALA A 256 7.78 5.45 -5.62
CA ALA A 256 8.66 5.09 -6.73
C ALA A 256 9.01 6.31 -7.59
N ALA A 257 8.03 7.16 -7.90
CA ALA A 257 8.26 8.42 -8.62
C ALA A 257 9.15 9.40 -7.82
N ALA A 258 8.98 9.47 -6.50
CA ALA A 258 9.83 10.28 -5.64
C ALA A 258 11.28 9.78 -5.63
N SER A 259 11.49 8.47 -5.52
CA SER A 259 12.82 7.85 -5.60
C SER A 259 13.47 8.08 -6.97
N ALA A 260 12.72 7.99 -8.07
CA ALA A 260 13.22 8.31 -9.40
C ALA A 260 13.69 9.78 -9.51
N ARG A 261 12.94 10.73 -8.92
CA ARG A 261 13.34 12.14 -8.86
C ARG A 261 14.62 12.36 -8.04
N GLU A 262 14.74 11.68 -6.90
CA GLU A 262 15.94 11.75 -6.05
C GLU A 262 17.16 11.21 -6.77
N ASN A 263 17.05 10.04 -7.41
CA ASN A 263 18.14 9.45 -8.18
C ASN A 263 18.57 10.34 -9.35
N CYS A 264 17.62 10.95 -10.06
CA CYS A 264 17.92 11.93 -11.10
C CYS A 264 18.69 13.14 -10.54
N MET A 265 18.31 13.64 -9.37
CA MET A 265 19.01 14.75 -8.71
C MET A 265 20.42 14.36 -8.27
N LEU A 266 20.60 13.17 -7.68
CA LEU A 266 21.91 12.65 -7.29
C LEU A 266 22.81 12.47 -8.51
N GLN A 267 22.26 12.00 -9.63
CA GLN A 267 22.99 11.91 -10.89
C GLN A 267 23.44 13.30 -11.37
N LEU A 268 22.54 14.29 -11.39
CA LEU A 268 22.89 15.66 -11.76
C LEU A 268 23.96 16.27 -10.84
N MET A 269 23.89 16.01 -9.54
CA MET A 269 24.92 16.45 -8.57
C MET A 269 26.25 15.73 -8.79
N THR A 270 26.21 14.44 -9.09
CA THR A 270 27.41 13.63 -9.37
C THR A 270 28.08 14.11 -10.64
N GLU A 271 27.33 14.30 -11.72
CA GLU A 271 27.81 14.91 -12.98
C GLU A 271 28.40 16.29 -12.70
N SER A 272 27.68 17.16 -11.98
CA SER A 272 28.20 18.50 -11.62
C SER A 272 29.47 18.46 -10.76
N SER A 273 29.64 17.43 -9.92
CA SER A 273 30.85 17.28 -9.09
C SER A 273 32.04 16.76 -9.89
N LEU A 274 31.80 15.81 -10.81
CA LEU A 274 32.80 15.34 -11.77
C LEU A 274 33.22 16.46 -12.72
N ASP A 275 32.29 17.35 -13.07
CA ASP A 275 32.57 18.54 -13.86
C ASP A 275 33.52 19.50 -13.16
N MET A 276 33.31 19.80 -11.87
CA MET A 276 34.21 20.67 -11.11
C MET A 276 35.58 20.04 -10.86
N ALA A 277 35.64 18.70 -10.78
CA ALA A 277 36.89 17.97 -10.63
C ALA A 277 37.68 17.88 -11.96
N GLY A 278 37.00 17.87 -13.11
CA GLY A 278 37.61 17.80 -14.44
C GLY A 278 37.92 19.15 -15.10
N SER A 279 37.25 20.24 -14.69
CA SER A 279 37.33 21.56 -15.34
C SER A 279 38.60 22.36 -15.05
N PHE A 280 39.59 21.80 -14.38
CA PHE A 280 40.83 22.53 -14.08
C PHE A 280 41.90 22.40 -15.18
N LEU A 281 41.72 21.56 -16.21
CA LEU A 281 42.82 21.22 -17.12
C LEU A 281 42.58 21.38 -18.64
N ASP A 282 41.37 21.66 -19.13
CA ASP A 282 41.18 21.90 -20.58
C ASP A 282 39.95 22.78 -20.91
N THR A 283 40.20 23.98 -21.41
CA THR A 283 39.18 24.99 -21.73
C THR A 283 38.45 24.73 -23.03
N VAL A 284 39.05 23.99 -23.98
CA VAL A 284 38.45 23.75 -25.31
C VAL A 284 37.37 22.69 -25.22
N THR A 285 37.61 21.62 -24.46
CA THR A 285 36.60 20.61 -24.16
C THR A 285 35.45 21.15 -23.32
N GLU A 286 35.68 22.19 -22.50
CA GLU A 286 34.60 22.85 -21.74
C GLU A 286 33.62 23.61 -22.64
N ASP A 287 34.11 24.34 -23.64
CA ASP A 287 33.25 25.09 -24.57
C ASP A 287 32.38 24.14 -25.41
N GLU A 288 32.94 23.06 -25.96
CA GLU A 288 32.17 22.05 -26.70
C GLU A 288 31.10 21.37 -25.82
N ARG A 289 31.42 21.19 -24.54
CA ARG A 289 30.52 20.57 -23.56
C ARG A 289 29.39 21.49 -23.11
N VAL A 290 29.66 22.78 -22.91
CA VAL A 290 28.64 23.80 -22.64
C VAL A 290 27.67 23.91 -23.83
N GLU A 291 28.19 23.84 -25.05
CA GLU A 291 27.38 23.82 -26.28
C GLU A 291 26.48 22.56 -26.35
N ALA A 292 27.01 21.38 -26.01
CA ALA A 292 26.23 20.14 -25.96
C ALA A 292 25.11 20.17 -24.90
N ARG A 293 25.40 20.67 -23.69
CA ARG A 293 24.42 20.82 -22.60
C ARG A 293 23.32 21.81 -22.91
N SER A 294 23.70 22.98 -23.44
CA SER A 294 22.73 24.00 -23.85
C SER A 294 21.81 23.46 -24.95
N THR A 295 22.34 22.67 -25.90
CA THR A 295 21.55 21.98 -26.92
C THR A 295 20.59 20.94 -26.33
N ALA A 296 21.02 20.14 -25.34
CA ALA A 296 20.16 19.15 -24.68
C ALA A 296 19.02 19.79 -23.87
N LEU A 297 19.31 20.86 -23.13
CA LEU A 297 18.31 21.64 -22.39
C LEU A 297 17.29 22.31 -23.32
N LEU A 298 17.73 22.83 -24.46
CA LEU A 298 16.85 23.39 -25.49
C LEU A 298 15.89 22.33 -26.07
N ARG A 299 16.36 21.08 -26.22
CA ARG A 299 15.53 19.97 -26.70
C ARG A 299 14.44 19.58 -25.70
N LEU A 300 14.82 19.38 -24.44
CA LEU A 300 13.90 19.10 -23.32
C LEU A 300 12.84 20.20 -23.15
N ALA A 301 13.27 21.46 -23.22
CA ALA A 301 12.37 22.61 -23.17
C ALA A 301 11.32 22.59 -24.30
N LYS A 302 11.74 22.27 -25.52
CA LYS A 302 10.86 22.15 -26.69
C LYS A 302 9.89 20.98 -26.55
N GLU A 303 10.35 19.84 -26.05
CA GLU A 303 9.53 18.64 -25.78
C GLU A 303 8.45 18.90 -24.73
N HIS A 304 8.72 19.75 -23.73
CA HIS A 304 7.78 20.11 -22.67
C HIS A 304 6.97 21.40 -22.95
N GLY A 305 7.05 21.96 -24.16
CA GLY A 305 6.33 23.19 -24.53
C GLY A 305 6.74 24.43 -23.71
N SER A 306 7.90 24.40 -23.07
CA SER A 306 8.41 25.50 -22.25
C SER A 306 9.36 26.38 -23.06
N ASN A 307 9.06 27.67 -23.15
CA ASN A 307 9.94 28.66 -23.75
C ASN A 307 11.15 28.94 -22.84
N PHE A 308 12.15 28.07 -22.88
CA PHE A 308 13.39 28.17 -22.10
C PHE A 308 14.36 29.27 -22.60
N TRP A 309 13.96 30.05 -23.61
CA TRP A 309 14.64 31.27 -24.08
C TRP A 309 14.82 32.35 -23.00
N VAL A 310 14.26 32.14 -21.82
CA VAL A 310 14.46 33.01 -20.66
C VAL A 310 15.85 32.82 -20.03
N TYR A 311 16.54 31.70 -20.22
CA TYR A 311 17.86 31.50 -19.60
C TYR A 311 18.97 32.37 -20.19
N GLY A 312 19.04 32.49 -21.52
CA GLY A 312 20.01 33.34 -22.20
C GLY A 312 19.79 34.84 -21.97
N THR A 313 18.55 35.22 -21.62
CA THR A 313 18.21 36.60 -21.23
C THR A 313 18.34 36.85 -19.71
N MET A 314 18.24 35.80 -18.87
CA MET A 314 18.42 35.91 -17.42
C MET A 314 19.89 35.95 -17.00
N PHE A 315 20.80 35.38 -17.79
CA PHE A 315 22.23 35.37 -17.53
C PHE A 315 23.01 35.74 -18.80
N PRO A 316 23.18 37.04 -19.12
CA PRO A 316 24.07 37.44 -20.19
C PRO A 316 25.47 36.87 -19.90
N ARG A 317 26.06 36.17 -20.88
CA ARG A 317 27.44 35.62 -20.76
C ARG A 317 28.39 36.78 -20.44
N ASN A 318 28.82 36.88 -19.19
CA ASN A 318 29.84 37.83 -18.80
C ASN A 318 31.14 37.36 -19.44
N LYS A 319 31.68 38.12 -20.39
CA LYS A 319 33.01 37.85 -20.94
C LYS A 319 34.01 37.87 -19.79
N MET A 320 34.61 36.71 -19.52
CA MET A 320 35.66 36.56 -18.53
C MET A 320 36.82 37.48 -18.93
N PRO A 321 37.31 38.36 -18.04
CA PRO A 321 38.49 39.16 -18.36
C PRO A 321 39.69 38.23 -18.57
N GLU A 322 40.46 38.45 -19.63
CA GLU A 322 41.61 37.60 -19.99
C GLU A 322 42.79 37.76 -19.02
N ILE A 323 42.82 38.85 -18.26
CA ILE A 323 43.91 39.18 -17.34
C ILE A 323 43.38 39.68 -15.99
N LEU A 324 44.04 39.27 -14.89
CA LEU A 324 43.66 39.64 -13.52
C LEU A 324 43.59 41.15 -13.26
N PRO A 325 44.45 42.02 -13.85
CA PRO A 325 44.29 43.46 -13.73
C PRO A 325 42.96 43.98 -14.25
N ASP A 326 42.44 43.45 -15.36
CA ASP A 326 41.13 43.84 -15.91
C ASP A 326 39.97 43.37 -15.02
N LEU A 327 40.15 42.22 -14.36
CA LEU A 327 39.23 41.76 -13.32
C LEU A 327 39.28 42.75 -12.14
N MET A 328 40.46 43.00 -11.58
CA MET A 328 40.65 43.91 -10.44
C MET A 328 40.19 45.35 -10.75
N GLU A 329 40.30 45.81 -11.99
CA GLU A 329 39.82 47.12 -12.44
C GLU A 329 38.30 47.16 -12.60
N LYS A 330 37.67 46.08 -13.10
CA LYS A 330 36.20 45.94 -13.12
C LYS A 330 35.59 45.84 -11.72
N PHE A 331 36.31 45.27 -10.77
CA PHE A 331 35.92 45.13 -9.36
C PHE A 331 36.48 46.26 -8.47
N ARG A 332 37.16 47.28 -9.02
CA ARG A 332 37.69 48.40 -8.22
C ARG A 332 36.58 49.28 -7.65
N ASP A 333 35.47 49.40 -8.36
CA ASP A 333 34.31 50.18 -7.94
C ASP A 333 33.31 49.31 -7.17
N ALA A 334 33.25 49.47 -5.84
CA ALA A 334 32.29 48.78 -4.97
C ALA A 334 30.83 48.77 -5.50
N PRO A 335 30.30 49.86 -6.09
CA PRO A 335 28.95 49.85 -6.69
C PRO A 335 28.76 48.84 -7.83
N ARG A 336 29.81 48.55 -8.62
CA ARG A 336 29.75 47.57 -9.72
C ARG A 336 29.75 46.14 -9.20
N ILE A 337 30.50 45.87 -8.13
CA ILE A 337 30.44 44.58 -7.42
C ILE A 337 29.03 44.32 -6.90
N HIS A 338 28.43 45.32 -6.25
CA HIS A 338 27.06 45.20 -5.73
C HIS A 338 26.04 44.96 -6.85
N GLY A 339 26.19 45.60 -8.01
CA GLY A 339 25.35 45.37 -9.18
C GLY A 339 25.45 43.92 -9.69
N PHE A 340 26.68 43.40 -9.79
CA PHE A 340 26.94 42.03 -10.22
C PHE A 340 26.38 40.98 -9.23
N VAL A 341 26.67 41.14 -7.93
CA VAL A 341 26.15 40.25 -6.88
C VAL A 341 24.63 40.30 -6.83
N ARG A 342 24.03 41.49 -6.95
CA ARG A 342 22.56 41.64 -7.02
C ARG A 342 21.98 40.92 -8.24
N ALA A 343 22.63 41.01 -9.41
CA ALA A 343 22.20 40.32 -10.61
C ALA A 343 22.24 38.79 -10.42
N GLN A 344 23.34 38.25 -9.88
CA GLN A 344 23.45 36.82 -9.59
C GLN A 344 22.41 36.34 -8.57
N LEU A 345 22.22 37.08 -7.47
CA LEU A 345 21.20 36.76 -6.47
C LEU A 345 19.79 36.81 -7.06
N SER A 346 19.49 37.82 -7.88
CA SER A 346 18.20 37.94 -8.56
C SER A 346 17.96 36.77 -9.52
N ALA A 347 18.99 36.31 -10.22
CA ALA A 347 18.87 35.24 -11.19
C ALA A 347 18.76 33.85 -10.50
N GLY A 348 19.53 33.62 -9.43
CA GLY A 348 19.36 32.45 -8.56
C GLY A 348 17.98 32.39 -7.90
N ALA A 349 17.44 33.52 -7.45
CA ALA A 349 16.09 33.61 -6.90
C ALA A 349 15.01 33.26 -7.96
N ARG A 350 15.16 33.76 -9.18
CA ARG A 350 14.26 33.42 -10.30
C ARG A 350 14.29 31.93 -10.63
N PHE A 351 15.49 31.34 -10.67
CA PHE A 351 15.65 29.92 -10.89
C PHE A 351 14.96 29.08 -9.81
N ALA A 352 15.21 29.39 -8.54
CA ALA A 352 14.57 28.69 -7.41
C ALA A 352 13.04 28.79 -7.45
N MET A 353 12.51 29.96 -7.80
CA MET A 353 11.07 30.16 -7.97
C MET A 353 10.50 29.32 -9.11
N MET A 354 11.21 29.21 -10.23
CA MET A 354 10.81 28.38 -11.36
C MET A 354 10.81 26.89 -10.98
N MET A 355 11.84 26.42 -10.26
CA MET A 355 11.90 25.05 -9.75
C MET A 355 10.74 24.74 -8.81
N ILE A 356 10.40 25.66 -7.88
CA ILE A 356 9.23 25.49 -7.00
C ILE A 356 7.94 25.37 -7.81
N LYS A 357 7.77 26.16 -8.88
CA LYS A 357 6.57 26.12 -9.72
C LYS A 357 6.45 24.81 -10.51
N ILE A 358 7.57 24.26 -10.99
CA ILE A 358 7.63 22.97 -11.68
C ILE A 358 7.29 21.83 -10.70
N CYS A 359 7.92 21.82 -9.52
CA CYS A 359 7.70 20.75 -8.54
C CYS A 359 6.33 20.84 -7.85
N TYR A 360 5.78 22.05 -7.69
CA TYR A 360 4.53 22.30 -6.97
C TYR A 360 3.60 23.24 -7.77
N PRO A 361 2.96 22.76 -8.85
CA PRO A 361 2.21 23.62 -9.77
C PRO A 361 1.02 24.35 -9.12
N LYS A 362 0.41 23.73 -8.09
CA LYS A 362 -0.71 24.28 -7.31
C LYS A 362 -0.29 25.32 -6.27
N PHE A 363 1.02 25.51 -6.06
CA PHE A 363 1.51 26.44 -5.05
C PHE A 363 1.36 27.89 -5.54
N ASP A 364 0.77 28.71 -4.69
CA ASP A 364 0.56 30.14 -4.95
C ASP A 364 1.86 30.92 -4.72
N MET A 365 2.48 31.33 -5.83
CA MET A 365 3.77 32.04 -5.82
C MET A 365 3.69 33.38 -5.09
N SER A 366 2.51 34.01 -5.04
CA SER A 366 2.32 35.30 -4.35
C SER A 366 2.53 35.19 -2.84
N GLN A 367 2.28 34.00 -2.26
CA GLN A 367 2.43 33.74 -0.84
C GLN A 367 3.85 33.35 -0.41
N ILE A 368 4.76 33.09 -1.36
CA ILE A 368 6.10 32.59 -1.05
C ILE A 368 6.86 33.59 -0.20
N VAL A 369 6.90 34.84 -0.65
CA VAL A 369 7.64 35.90 0.05
C VAL A 369 7.09 36.07 1.46
N THR A 370 5.76 36.14 1.61
CA THR A 370 5.09 36.29 2.91
C THR A 370 5.37 35.11 3.85
N LYS A 371 5.26 33.86 3.37
CA LYS A 371 5.56 32.66 4.16
C LYS A 371 7.04 32.57 4.52
N CYS A 372 7.93 32.93 3.60
CA CYS A 372 9.36 32.92 3.82
C CYS A 372 9.78 34.00 4.83
N LEU A 373 9.23 35.21 4.73
CA LEU A 373 9.42 36.29 5.70
C LEU A 373 8.86 35.92 7.08
N ALA A 374 7.69 35.29 7.18
CA ALA A 374 7.15 34.80 8.44
C ALA A 374 8.05 33.73 9.09
N LYS A 375 8.58 32.80 8.27
CA LYS A 375 9.53 31.77 8.72
C LYS A 375 10.88 32.38 9.13
N MET A 376 11.37 33.35 8.37
CA MET A 376 12.57 34.14 8.69
C MET A 376 12.39 34.93 9.97
N ALA A 377 11.24 35.58 10.19
CA ALA A 377 10.94 36.29 11.43
C ALA A 377 10.91 35.36 12.65
N LYS A 378 10.35 34.15 12.49
CA LYS A 378 10.38 33.10 13.52
C LYS A 378 11.81 32.62 13.79
N ARG A 379 12.63 32.44 12.75
CA ARG A 379 14.06 32.08 12.87
C ARG A 379 14.88 33.21 13.49
N LYS A 380 14.63 34.47 13.13
CA LYS A 380 15.34 35.65 13.66
C LYS A 380 15.13 35.81 15.16
N ARG A 381 13.95 35.45 15.70
CA ARG A 381 13.75 35.37 17.16
C ARG A 381 14.59 34.30 17.84
N ASN A 382 14.88 33.20 17.14
CA ASN A 382 15.72 32.13 17.67
C ASN A 382 17.21 32.45 17.51
N VAL A 383 17.59 33.07 16.39
CA VAL A 383 18.96 33.56 16.16
C VAL A 383 19.29 34.68 17.14
N GLY A 384 18.38 35.61 17.42
CA GLY A 384 18.59 36.64 18.44
C GLY A 384 18.91 36.06 19.81
N LYS A 385 18.25 34.97 20.22
CA LYS A 385 18.60 34.27 21.48
C LYS A 385 19.97 33.62 21.47
N ILE A 386 20.45 33.19 20.30
CA ILE A 386 21.80 32.62 20.15
C ILE A 386 22.82 33.75 20.10
N ASP A 387 22.51 34.84 19.40
CA ASP A 387 23.32 36.05 19.32
C ASP A 387 23.50 36.64 20.73
N ASP A 388 22.42 36.89 21.47
CA ASP A 388 22.46 37.35 22.88
C ASP A 388 23.32 36.44 23.79
N LEU A 389 23.44 35.15 23.46
CA LEU A 389 24.23 34.18 24.23
C LEU A 389 25.70 34.10 23.76
N VAL A 390 25.97 34.38 22.49
CA VAL A 390 27.28 34.23 21.85
C VAL A 390 28.02 35.58 21.76
N THR A 391 27.32 36.70 21.62
CA THR A 391 27.88 38.05 21.56
C THR A 391 28.84 38.34 22.73
N PRO A 392 28.50 38.13 24.02
CA PRO A 392 29.45 38.39 25.09
C PRO A 392 30.71 37.52 25.02
N VAL A 393 30.58 36.25 24.57
CA VAL A 393 31.73 35.35 24.38
C VAL A 393 32.60 35.81 23.21
N ALA A 394 31.99 36.29 22.12
CA ALA A 394 32.70 36.82 20.98
C ALA A 394 33.41 38.13 21.30
N GLU A 395 32.78 39.02 22.09
CA GLU A 395 33.38 40.25 22.59
C GLU A 395 34.61 39.95 23.47
N ASP A 396 34.51 39.01 24.41
CA ASP A 396 35.65 38.56 25.23
C ASP A 396 36.81 38.02 24.37
N MET A 397 36.51 37.25 23.32
CA MET A 397 37.51 36.73 22.38
C MET A 397 38.18 37.84 21.55
N MET A 398 37.40 38.83 21.11
CA MET A 398 37.92 39.99 20.37
C MET A 398 38.82 40.85 21.25
N ASP A 399 38.42 41.09 22.50
CA ASP A 399 39.22 41.83 23.48
C ASP A 399 40.54 41.13 23.76
N GLU A 400 40.55 39.80 23.89
CA GLU A 400 41.77 39.02 24.08
C GLU A 400 42.69 39.05 22.85
N LEU A 401 42.13 38.95 21.63
CA LEU A 401 42.89 39.08 20.38
C LEU A 401 43.51 40.47 20.24
N LEU A 402 42.73 41.52 20.48
CA LEU A 402 43.22 42.90 20.45
C LEU A 402 44.27 43.16 21.53
N ARG A 403 44.14 42.55 22.72
CA ARG A 403 45.14 42.60 23.79
C ARG A 403 46.43 41.90 23.37
N MET A 404 46.35 40.72 22.74
CA MET A 404 47.53 40.01 22.22
C MET A 404 48.22 40.80 21.11
N ASP A 405 47.46 41.39 20.19
CA ASP A 405 48.01 42.26 19.14
C ASP A 405 48.66 43.49 19.75
N ALA A 406 48.01 44.16 20.71
CA ALA A 406 48.59 45.31 21.41
C ALA A 406 49.90 44.93 22.13
N GLU A 407 49.96 43.77 22.80
CA GLU A 407 51.21 43.26 23.38
C GLU A 407 52.27 42.99 22.32
N PHE A 408 51.89 42.44 21.17
CA PHE A 408 52.77 42.18 20.05
C PHE A 408 53.37 43.49 19.49
N PHE A 409 52.55 44.54 19.37
CA PHE A 409 52.99 45.86 18.94
C PHE A 409 53.88 46.56 19.99
N VAL A 410 53.55 46.48 21.27
CA VAL A 410 54.36 47.07 22.36
C VAL A 410 55.70 46.35 22.52
N LYS A 411 55.76 45.03 22.28
CA LYS A 411 57.00 44.23 22.31
C LYS A 411 57.87 44.41 21.06
N GLY A 412 57.46 45.21 20.09
CA GLY A 412 58.37 45.78 19.07
C GLY A 412 58.80 44.86 17.92
N SER A 413 58.05 43.80 17.58
CA SER A 413 58.50 42.80 16.60
C SER A 413 58.18 43.10 15.13
N TYR A 414 57.54 44.22 14.80
CA TYR A 414 57.19 44.51 13.39
C TYR A 414 58.38 45.03 12.57
N ALA A 415 59.28 45.81 13.18
CA ALA A 415 60.48 46.33 12.50
C ALA A 415 61.46 45.20 12.12
N GLU A 416 61.49 44.11 12.89
CA GLU A 416 62.34 42.95 12.63
C GLU A 416 61.80 42.01 11.53
N HIS A 417 60.49 42.05 11.24
CA HIS A 417 59.88 41.20 10.19
C HIS A 417 59.63 41.93 8.86
N SER A 418 59.52 43.25 8.85
CA SER A 418 59.25 44.02 7.62
C SER A 418 60.51 44.36 6.80
N THR A 419 61.71 44.09 7.30
CA THR A 419 62.99 44.40 6.62
C THR A 419 63.55 43.25 5.80
N ARG A 420 62.82 42.14 5.64
CA ARG A 420 63.25 41.09 4.71
C ARG A 420 63.04 41.62 3.27
N PRO A 421 64.12 41.84 2.49
CA PRO A 421 64.00 42.43 1.17
C PRO A 421 63.26 41.45 0.26
N THR A 422 62.00 41.75 -0.04
CA THR A 422 61.28 41.15 -1.15
C THR A 422 61.88 41.72 -2.42
N ASN A 423 62.80 40.98 -3.02
CA ASN A 423 63.21 41.23 -4.40
C ASN A 423 61.95 41.19 -5.27
N ASN A 424 61.72 42.25 -6.03
CA ASN A 424 60.57 42.49 -6.90
C ASN A 424 60.55 41.54 -8.11
N GLU A 425 60.47 40.22 -7.90
CA GLU A 425 60.06 39.30 -8.95
C GLU A 425 58.54 39.24 -8.99
N ARG A 426 57.99 39.57 -10.15
CA ARG A 426 56.56 39.50 -10.46
C ARG A 426 56.06 38.07 -10.22
N MET A 427 55.39 37.84 -9.09
CA MET A 427 54.56 36.64 -8.91
C MET A 427 53.43 36.67 -9.93
N THR A 428 53.46 35.75 -10.90
CA THR A 428 52.30 35.47 -11.73
C THR A 428 51.34 34.55 -10.96
N ILE A 429 50.07 34.51 -11.37
CA ILE A 429 49.04 33.69 -10.70
C ILE A 429 49.40 32.20 -10.76
N ASP A 430 50.12 31.80 -11.80
CA ASP A 430 50.61 30.43 -11.99
C ASP A 430 51.66 30.03 -10.94
N ASP A 431 52.46 30.98 -10.44
CA ASP A 431 53.43 30.73 -9.37
C ASP A 431 52.74 30.46 -8.02
N ILE A 432 51.53 31.01 -7.83
CA ILE A 432 50.75 30.84 -6.59
C ILE A 432 49.96 29.52 -6.62
N LEU A 433 49.51 29.09 -7.79
CA LEU A 433 48.69 27.89 -7.94
C LEU A 433 49.50 26.59 -8.07
N GLY A 434 50.83 26.69 -8.15
CA GLY A 434 51.72 25.54 -8.23
C GLY A 434 51.60 24.87 -9.59
N SER A 435 52.59 25.10 -10.44
CA SER A 435 52.74 24.42 -11.72
C SER A 435 52.73 22.90 -11.55
N THR A 436 51.65 22.26 -12.00
CA THR A 436 51.56 20.80 -12.25
C THR A 436 51.93 20.46 -13.68
#